data_AF-A0A6G0W5D6-F1
#
_entry.id   AF-A0A6G0W5D6-F1
#
_cell.length_a   1.000
_cell.length_b   1.000
_cell.length_c   1.000
_cell.angle_alpha   90.00
_cell.angle_beta   90.00
_cell.angle_gamma   90.00
#
_symmetry.space_group_name_H-M   'P 1'
#
loop_
_entity.id
_entity.type
_entity.pdbx_description
1 polymer ?
#
loop_
_entity_poly.entity_id
_entity_poly.type
_entity_poly.pdbx_seq_one_letter_code
_entity_poly.pdbx_strand_id
1 'polypeptide(L)'
;MQASNVSVRDNQFKDQYTQLLTDLDVLDQTNWPDNCDIQYGDSSVRRLVKIFQVDERSTIRGFREFKDTKNKLCIQDLNPLLTAIKTIAISSSECERAFSTMNNLVTTKRNALSSNHISSLMFINCVGPPVQKFKSESYVLSWMRRGKRSAEEECCPKRNNTEVSEPYL
;
A
#
# COMPACT_ATOMS: atom_id res chain seq x y z
N MET A 1 11.87 7.96 38.05
CA MET A 1 10.92 6.97 37.51
C MET A 1 11.46 6.49 36.17
N GLN A 2 11.57 5.16 36.04
CA GLN A 2 12.29 4.44 34.99
C GLN A 2 11.59 4.53 33.62
N ALA A 3 12.35 4.85 32.58
CA ALA A 3 11.96 4.65 31.19
C ALA A 3 12.27 3.20 30.79
N SER A 4 11.40 2.25 31.15
CA SER A 4 11.61 0.80 30.91
C SER A 4 10.72 0.19 29.82
N ASN A 5 9.89 0.98 29.12
CA ASN A 5 8.90 0.43 28.19
C ASN A 5 9.29 0.48 26.70
N VAL A 6 10.43 1.10 26.35
CA VAL A 6 10.88 1.23 24.95
C VAL A 6 11.71 0.02 24.52
N SER A 7 12.60 -0.49 25.38
CA SER A 7 13.57 -1.54 25.00
C SER A 7 12.97 -2.93 24.73
N VAL A 8 11.86 -3.28 25.39
CA VAL A 8 11.22 -4.60 25.22
C VAL A 8 10.52 -4.71 23.85
N ARG A 9 9.93 -3.62 23.37
CA ARG A 9 9.27 -3.59 22.06
C ARG A 9 10.28 -3.61 20.90
N ASP A 10 11.39 -2.90 21.05
CA ASP A 10 12.46 -2.88 20.04
C ASP A 10 13.03 -4.27 19.77
N ASN A 11 13.20 -5.08 20.83
CA ASN A 11 13.66 -6.46 20.67
C ASN A 11 12.63 -7.35 19.96
N GLN A 12 11.34 -7.21 20.28
CA GLN A 12 10.30 -8.03 19.66
C GLN A 12 10.17 -7.80 18.15
N PHE A 13 10.23 -6.54 17.69
CA PHE A 13 10.18 -6.24 16.26
C PHE A 13 11.41 -6.74 15.53
N LYS A 14 12.58 -6.62 16.16
CA LYS A 14 13.83 -7.16 15.62
C LYS A 14 13.74 -8.68 15.46
N ASP A 15 13.25 -9.37 16.48
CA ASP A 15 13.10 -10.83 16.46
C ASP A 15 12.12 -11.28 15.38
N GLN A 16 10.97 -10.59 15.24
CA GLN A 16 10.00 -10.83 14.18
C GLN A 16 10.57 -10.60 12.78
N TYR A 17 11.35 -9.53 12.61
CA TYR A 17 12.01 -9.23 11.34
C TYR A 17 13.07 -10.28 11.00
N THR A 18 13.90 -10.69 11.96
CA THR A 18 14.86 -11.78 11.74
C THR A 18 14.15 -13.09 11.42
N GLN A 19 13.03 -13.39 12.07
CA GLN A 19 12.24 -14.58 11.75
C GLN A 19 11.70 -14.52 10.33
N LEU A 20 11.18 -13.37 9.89
CA LEU A 20 10.73 -13.17 8.51
C LEU A 20 11.87 -13.40 7.51
N LEU A 21 13.08 -12.86 7.78
CA LEU A 21 14.23 -13.08 6.91
C LEU A 21 14.61 -14.57 6.83
N THR A 22 14.64 -15.27 7.97
CA THR A 22 14.89 -16.73 7.97
C THR A 22 13.80 -17.52 7.25
N ASP A 23 12.56 -17.03 7.27
CA ASP A 23 11.46 -17.68 6.57
C ASP A 23 11.55 -17.49 5.06
N LEU A 24 11.97 -16.31 4.61
CA LEU A 24 12.22 -15.99 3.20
C LEU A 24 13.41 -16.79 2.64
N ASP A 25 14.41 -17.04 3.47
CA ASP A 25 15.63 -17.77 3.09
C ASP A 25 15.34 -19.20 2.60
N VAL A 26 14.30 -19.83 3.16
CA VAL A 26 13.83 -21.16 2.76
C VAL A 26 13.34 -21.21 1.30
N LEU A 27 13.01 -20.08 0.69
CA LEU A 27 12.62 -20.02 -0.72
C LEU A 27 13.83 -19.95 -1.67
N ASP A 28 15.04 -19.80 -1.13
CA ASP A 28 16.28 -19.88 -1.90
C ASP A 28 16.87 -21.29 -1.86
N GLN A 29 17.02 -21.89 -3.03
CA GLN A 29 17.53 -23.25 -3.17
C GLN A 29 19.01 -23.36 -2.80
N THR A 30 19.76 -22.26 -2.89
CA THR A 30 21.20 -22.26 -2.55
C THR A 30 21.44 -22.48 -1.07
N ASN A 31 20.43 -22.22 -0.23
CA ASN A 31 20.55 -22.26 1.22
C ASN A 31 20.01 -23.58 1.80
N TRP A 32 19.63 -24.52 0.92
CA TRP A 32 19.09 -25.81 1.32
C TRP A 32 20.21 -26.79 1.68
N PRO A 33 20.05 -27.58 2.75
CA PRO A 33 20.99 -28.66 3.06
C PRO A 33 20.95 -29.75 1.98
N ASP A 34 22.07 -30.46 1.81
CA ASP A 34 22.20 -31.55 0.82
C ASP A 34 21.16 -32.67 1.03
N ASN A 35 20.72 -32.87 2.28
CA ASN A 35 19.68 -33.82 2.65
C ASN A 35 18.47 -33.09 3.25
N CYS A 36 17.59 -32.58 2.39
CA CYS A 36 16.34 -31.96 2.80
C CYS A 36 15.27 -33.02 3.13
N ASP A 37 14.70 -32.93 4.32
CA ASP A 37 13.47 -33.65 4.65
C ASP A 37 12.30 -33.21 3.75
N ILE A 38 11.35 -34.11 3.51
CA ILE A 38 10.12 -33.86 2.74
C ILE A 38 9.31 -32.71 3.36
N GLN A 39 9.43 -32.47 4.67
CA GLN A 39 8.77 -31.36 5.36
C GLN A 39 9.67 -30.14 5.58
N TYR A 40 10.92 -30.17 5.11
CA TYR A 40 11.84 -29.03 5.21
C TYR A 40 11.17 -27.76 4.64
N GLY A 41 11.20 -26.68 5.41
CA GLY A 41 10.65 -25.40 5.01
C GLY A 41 9.13 -25.23 5.16
N ASP A 42 8.36 -26.30 5.40
CA ASP A 42 6.89 -26.21 5.51
C ASP A 42 6.45 -25.24 6.60
N SER A 43 7.10 -25.28 7.77
CA SER A 43 6.79 -24.37 8.89
C SER A 43 7.08 -22.91 8.56
N SER A 44 8.18 -22.63 7.85
CA SER A 44 8.52 -21.29 7.38
C SER A 44 7.50 -20.80 6.35
N VAL A 45 7.15 -21.65 5.38
CA VAL A 45 6.13 -21.32 4.38
C VAL A 45 4.77 -21.07 5.02
N ARG A 46 4.35 -21.85 6.03
CA ARG A 46 3.10 -21.57 6.76
C ARG A 46 3.12 -20.20 7.46
N ARG A 47 4.26 -19.81 8.03
CA ARG A 47 4.41 -18.47 8.61
C ARG A 47 4.29 -17.38 7.54
N LEU A 48 4.97 -17.54 6.40
CA LEU A 48 4.86 -16.59 5.29
C LEU A 48 3.43 -16.50 4.75
N VAL A 49 2.76 -17.63 4.55
CA VAL A 49 1.36 -17.69 4.13
C VAL A 49 0.47 -16.87 5.06
N LYS A 50 0.66 -16.99 6.38
CA LYS A 50 -0.09 -16.22 7.37
C LYS A 50 0.20 -14.72 7.28
N ILE A 51 1.46 -14.34 7.02
CA ILE A 51 1.88 -12.94 6.89
C ILE A 51 1.30 -12.30 5.63
N PHE A 52 1.40 -12.98 4.48
CA PHE A 52 0.93 -12.46 3.18
C PHE A 52 -0.54 -12.76 2.89
N GLN A 53 -1.22 -13.50 3.77
CA GLN A 53 -2.63 -13.86 3.64
C GLN A 53 -2.96 -14.56 2.30
N VAL A 54 -2.11 -15.50 1.91
CA VAL A 54 -2.33 -16.36 0.73
C VAL A 54 -2.91 -17.71 1.13
N ASP A 55 -3.39 -18.51 0.18
CA ASP A 55 -3.97 -19.83 0.47
C ASP A 55 -2.92 -20.82 0.98
N GLU A 56 -3.07 -21.30 2.22
CA GLU A 56 -2.09 -22.19 2.85
C GLU A 56 -1.95 -23.52 2.12
N ARG A 57 -3.07 -24.16 1.80
CA ARG A 57 -3.09 -25.53 1.29
C ARG A 57 -2.42 -25.62 -0.07
N SER A 58 -2.77 -24.71 -0.98
CA SER A 58 -2.19 -24.64 -2.33
C SER A 58 -0.74 -24.21 -2.25
N THR A 59 -0.41 -23.21 -1.43
CA THR A 59 0.98 -22.73 -1.32
C THR A 59 1.92 -23.81 -0.77
N ILE A 60 1.52 -24.57 0.25
CA ILE A 60 2.34 -25.67 0.81
C ILE A 60 2.50 -26.80 -0.20
N ARG A 61 1.43 -27.16 -0.92
CA ARG A 61 1.51 -28.14 -2.01
C ARG A 61 2.50 -27.68 -3.08
N GLY A 62 2.34 -26.44 -3.57
CA GLY A 62 3.23 -25.85 -4.55
C GLY A 62 4.68 -25.78 -4.07
N PHE A 63 4.93 -25.48 -2.80
CA PHE A 63 6.29 -25.49 -2.25
C PHE A 63 6.91 -26.89 -2.21
N ARG A 64 6.13 -27.95 -1.95
CA ARG A 64 6.63 -29.33 -2.03
C ARG A 64 6.95 -29.74 -3.47
N GLU A 65 6.08 -29.43 -4.41
CA GLU A 65 6.34 -29.64 -5.86
C GLU A 65 7.58 -28.86 -6.32
N PHE A 66 7.83 -27.70 -5.71
CA PHE A 66 9.00 -26.86 -5.99
C PHE A 66 10.29 -27.51 -5.54
N LYS A 67 10.29 -28.19 -4.40
CA LYS A 67 11.45 -28.96 -3.93
C LYS A 67 11.79 -30.10 -4.87
N ASP A 68 10.77 -30.80 -5.38
CA ASP A 68 10.96 -31.94 -6.28
C ASP A 68 11.42 -31.52 -7.67
N THR A 69 10.78 -30.49 -8.25
CA THR A 69 11.03 -30.05 -9.63
C THR A 69 12.25 -29.13 -9.74
N LYS A 70 12.63 -28.48 -8.63
CA LYS A 70 13.65 -27.42 -8.57
C LYS A 70 13.44 -26.25 -9.55
N ASN A 71 12.26 -26.12 -10.15
CA ASN A 71 11.96 -25.10 -11.14
C ASN A 71 10.89 -24.14 -10.60
N LYS A 72 11.29 -22.90 -10.28
CA LYS A 72 10.41 -21.84 -9.75
C LYS A 72 9.29 -21.44 -10.74
N LEU A 73 9.52 -21.60 -12.05
CA LEU A 73 8.62 -21.08 -13.09
C LEU A 73 7.43 -22.02 -13.38
N CYS A 74 7.47 -23.26 -12.89
CA CYS A 74 6.48 -24.28 -13.24
C CYS A 74 5.28 -24.35 -12.29
N ILE A 75 5.29 -23.61 -11.17
CA ILE A 75 4.38 -23.89 -10.05
C ILE A 75 3.45 -22.70 -9.81
N GLN A 76 2.27 -22.80 -10.43
CA GLN A 76 1.25 -21.77 -10.34
C GLN A 76 0.75 -21.54 -8.91
N ASP A 77 0.68 -22.58 -8.11
CA ASP A 77 0.21 -22.53 -6.72
C ASP A 77 1.14 -21.72 -5.80
N LEU A 78 2.43 -21.56 -6.15
CA LEU A 78 3.42 -20.82 -5.37
C LEU A 78 3.51 -19.34 -5.80
N ASN A 79 3.01 -19.00 -6.99
CA ASN A 79 3.09 -17.66 -7.55
C ASN A 79 2.47 -16.55 -6.69
N PRO A 80 1.30 -16.75 -6.04
CA PRO A 80 0.73 -15.72 -5.16
C PRO A 80 1.70 -15.31 -4.05
N LEU A 81 2.34 -16.29 -3.41
CA LEU A 81 3.34 -16.04 -2.37
C LEU A 81 4.56 -15.32 -2.93
N LEU A 82 5.14 -15.81 -4.04
CA LEU A 82 6.32 -15.18 -4.66
C LEU A 82 6.05 -13.76 -5.14
N THR A 83 4.83 -13.50 -5.62
CA THR A 83 4.41 -12.15 -6.05
C THR A 83 4.33 -11.22 -4.85
N ALA A 84 3.71 -11.66 -3.75
CA ALA A 84 3.61 -10.87 -2.53
C ALA A 84 4.99 -10.58 -1.90
N ILE A 85 5.93 -11.52 -1.95
CA ILE A 85 7.29 -11.31 -1.47
C ILE A 85 8.01 -10.24 -2.29
N LYS A 86 7.83 -10.24 -3.61
CA LYS A 86 8.42 -9.22 -4.51
C LYS A 86 7.89 -7.82 -4.27
N THR A 87 6.77 -7.64 -3.56
CA THR A 87 6.27 -6.30 -3.20
C THR A 87 6.85 -5.77 -1.89
N ILE A 88 7.67 -6.54 -1.18
CA ILE A 88 8.37 -6.02 0.01
C ILE A 88 9.42 -5.01 -0.45
N ALA A 89 9.31 -3.79 0.06
CA ALA A 89 10.36 -2.79 -0.09
C ALA A 89 11.61 -3.26 0.69
N ILE A 90 12.70 -3.52 -0.03
CA ILE A 90 13.92 -4.09 0.54
C ILE A 90 14.74 -3.02 1.29
N SER A 91 14.48 -1.73 1.06
CA SER A 91 15.30 -0.64 1.59
C SER A 91 14.49 0.56 2.05
N SER A 92 14.90 1.15 3.18
CA SER A 92 14.42 2.45 3.66
C SER A 92 14.69 3.59 2.68
N SER A 93 15.64 3.41 1.74
CA SER A 93 15.96 4.41 0.73
C SER A 93 14.77 4.77 -0.17
N GLU A 94 13.85 3.84 -0.42
CA GLU A 94 12.61 4.14 -1.17
C GLU A 94 11.69 5.08 -0.36
N CYS A 95 11.57 4.83 0.94
CA CYS A 95 10.84 5.71 1.86
C CYS A 95 11.50 7.09 1.98
N GLU A 96 12.83 7.15 2.10
CA GLU A 96 13.58 8.42 2.18
C GLU A 96 13.43 9.27 0.93
N ARG A 97 13.38 8.64 -0.26
CA ARG A 97 13.06 9.34 -1.51
C ARG A 97 11.65 9.93 -1.48
N ALA A 98 10.66 9.21 -0.97
CA ALA A 98 9.31 9.73 -0.80
C ALA A 98 9.28 10.92 0.17
N PHE A 99 9.94 10.84 1.32
CA PHE A 99 10.05 11.95 2.26
C PHE A 99 10.79 13.16 1.68
N SER A 100 11.83 12.93 0.88
CA SER A 100 12.52 14.00 0.18
C SER A 100 11.59 14.72 -0.79
N THR A 101 10.72 13.98 -1.50
CA THR A 101 9.71 14.57 -2.38
C THR A 101 8.64 15.36 -1.61
N MET A 102 8.35 14.98 -0.36
CA MET A 102 7.44 15.74 0.51
C MET A 102 7.92 17.20 0.69
N ASN A 103 9.23 17.44 0.76
CA ASN A 103 9.79 18.80 0.86
C ASN A 103 9.44 19.68 -0.36
N ASN A 104 9.21 19.10 -1.53
CA ASN A 104 8.74 19.84 -2.71
C ASN A 104 7.24 20.20 -2.61
N LEU A 105 6.47 19.40 -1.86
CA LEU A 105 5.03 19.58 -1.68
C LEU A 105 4.71 20.52 -0.50
N VAL A 106 5.47 20.42 0.59
CA VAL A 106 5.35 21.26 1.78
C VAL A 106 6.37 22.40 1.65
N THR A 107 5.95 23.48 1.00
CA THR A 107 6.76 24.71 0.87
C THR A 107 6.24 25.77 1.82
N THR A 108 7.08 26.74 2.19
CA THR A 108 6.76 27.80 3.16
C THR A 108 5.51 28.63 2.79
N LYS A 109 5.16 28.70 1.49
CA LYS A 109 3.93 29.33 0.99
C LYS A 109 2.67 28.44 1.07
N ARG A 110 2.84 27.11 1.14
CA ARG A 110 1.77 26.10 1.29
C ARG A 110 1.67 25.54 2.72
N ASN A 111 2.12 26.29 3.72
CA ASN A 111 2.19 25.88 5.13
C ASN A 111 0.84 25.63 5.83
N ALA A 112 -0.29 25.84 5.13
CA ALA A 112 -1.64 25.65 5.68
C ALA A 112 -2.28 24.29 5.30
N LEU A 113 -1.50 23.33 4.78
CA LEU A 113 -2.02 22.00 4.49
C LEU A 113 -2.07 21.16 5.78
N SER A 114 -3.24 20.61 6.10
CA SER A 114 -3.34 19.63 7.18
C SER A 114 -2.63 18.33 6.81
N SER A 115 -2.26 17.53 7.81
CA SER A 115 -1.62 16.22 7.64
C SER A 115 -2.38 15.31 6.66
N ASN A 116 -3.72 15.32 6.72
CA ASN A 116 -4.58 14.55 5.82
C ASN A 116 -4.39 14.96 4.36
N HIS A 117 -4.31 16.26 4.09
CA HIS A 117 -4.11 16.76 2.72
C HIS A 117 -2.69 16.49 2.22
N ILE A 118 -1.68 16.59 3.08
CA ILE A 118 -0.29 16.23 2.73
C ILE A 118 -0.20 14.74 2.39
N SER A 119 -0.82 13.88 3.19
CA SER A 119 -0.89 12.43 2.94
C SER A 119 -1.56 12.11 1.60
N SER A 120 -2.71 12.71 1.31
CA SER A 120 -3.39 12.55 0.02
C SER A 120 -2.54 13.03 -1.16
N LEU A 121 -1.84 14.15 -1.03
CA LEU A 121 -0.99 14.69 -2.09
C LEU A 121 0.26 13.83 -2.31
N MET A 122 0.86 13.32 -1.24
CA MET A 122 1.94 12.33 -1.29
C MET A 122 1.50 11.05 -1.99
N PHE A 123 0.30 10.55 -1.67
CA PHE A 123 -0.26 9.39 -2.34
C PHE A 123 -0.42 9.63 -3.84
N ILE A 124 -1.03 10.75 -4.24
CA ILE A 124 -1.15 11.13 -5.66
C ILE A 124 0.22 11.25 -6.33
N ASN A 125 1.23 11.76 -5.64
CA ASN A 125 2.57 11.88 -6.20
C ASN A 125 3.25 10.52 -6.39
N CYS A 126 3.08 9.59 -5.44
CA CYS A 126 3.70 8.27 -5.50
C CYS A 126 3.00 7.30 -6.45
N VAL A 127 1.65 7.29 -6.49
CA VAL A 127 0.88 6.29 -7.26
C VAL A 127 0.12 6.89 -8.44
N GLY A 128 0.03 8.21 -8.54
CA GLY A 128 -0.72 8.87 -9.58
C GLY A 128 -0.06 8.74 -10.96
N PRO A 129 -0.86 8.84 -12.05
CA PRO A 129 -0.30 8.87 -13.38
C PRO A 129 0.58 10.14 -13.56
N PRO A 130 1.60 10.09 -14.44
CA PRO A 130 2.32 11.29 -14.85
C PRO A 130 1.34 12.38 -15.31
N VAL A 131 1.66 13.64 -15.04
CA VAL A 131 0.77 14.79 -15.35
C VAL A 131 0.31 14.77 -16.81
N GLN A 132 1.19 14.37 -17.73
CA GLN A 132 0.90 14.26 -19.17
C GLN A 132 -0.14 13.18 -19.51
N LYS A 133 -0.30 12.18 -18.66
CA LYS A 133 -1.27 11.07 -18.82
C LYS A 133 -2.49 11.24 -17.91
N PHE A 134 -2.54 12.28 -17.09
CA PHE A 134 -3.64 12.52 -16.18
C PHE A 134 -4.87 13.02 -16.94
N LYS A 135 -5.94 12.21 -16.94
CA LYS A 135 -7.23 12.57 -17.53
C LYS A 135 -8.11 13.22 -16.45
N SER A 136 -8.13 14.55 -16.40
CA SER A 136 -8.85 15.32 -15.38
C SER A 136 -10.37 15.32 -15.56
N GLU A 137 -10.86 15.11 -16.78
CA GLU A 137 -12.26 15.32 -17.18
C GLU A 137 -13.26 14.54 -16.33
N SER A 138 -13.03 13.24 -16.10
CA SER A 138 -13.93 12.41 -15.29
C SER A 138 -14.06 12.90 -13.85
N TYR A 139 -12.96 13.38 -13.26
CA TYR A 139 -12.92 13.90 -11.90
C TYR A 139 -13.63 15.24 -11.80
N VAL A 140 -13.41 16.15 -12.76
CA VAL A 140 -14.08 17.45 -12.80
C VAL A 140 -15.58 17.29 -12.99
N LEU A 141 -16.02 16.40 -13.89
CA LEU A 141 -17.45 16.09 -14.08
C LEU A 141 -18.07 15.49 -12.82
N SER A 142 -17.38 14.58 -12.13
CA SER A 142 -17.85 14.01 -10.86
C SER A 142 -17.97 15.08 -9.76
N TRP A 143 -16.99 15.99 -9.69
CA TRP A 143 -16.99 17.12 -8.76
C TRP A 143 -18.18 18.05 -9.01
N MET A 144 -18.45 18.42 -10.26
CA MET A 144 -19.60 19.24 -10.64
C MET A 144 -20.94 18.54 -10.33
N ARG A 145 -21.06 17.24 -10.62
CA ARG A 145 -22.25 16.44 -10.29
C ARG A 145 -22.55 16.39 -8.79
N ARG A 146 -21.52 16.54 -7.93
CA ARG A 146 -21.69 16.64 -6.47
C ARG A 146 -22.13 18.03 -6.01
N GLY A 147 -22.55 18.90 -6.92
CA GLY A 147 -23.04 20.25 -6.64
C GLY A 147 -21.93 21.24 -6.32
N LYS A 148 -20.68 20.92 -6.67
CA LYS A 148 -19.56 21.85 -6.53
C LYS A 148 -19.45 22.70 -7.79
N ARG A 149 -19.26 24.00 -7.59
CA ARG A 149 -19.31 24.99 -8.66
C ARG A 149 -17.99 25.08 -9.42
N SER A 150 -18.09 25.48 -10.68
CA SER A 150 -16.92 25.92 -11.46
C SER A 150 -16.41 27.25 -10.89
N ALA A 151 -15.11 27.53 -11.03
CA ALA A 151 -14.55 28.82 -10.64
C ALA A 151 -15.12 30.00 -11.48
N GLU A 152 -15.64 29.70 -12.67
CA GLU A 152 -16.23 30.66 -13.60
C GLU A 152 -17.76 30.82 -13.42
N GLU A 153 -18.40 30.05 -12.54
CA GLU A 153 -19.80 30.28 -12.21
C GLU A 153 -19.93 31.52 -11.33
N GLU A 154 -20.25 32.67 -11.94
CA GLU A 154 -20.73 33.83 -11.21
C GLU A 154 -22.02 33.45 -10.47
N CYS A 155 -22.10 33.81 -9.19
CA CYS A 155 -23.29 33.59 -8.38
C CYS A 155 -24.54 34.08 -9.12
N CYS A 156 -25.47 33.17 -9.45
CA CYS A 156 -26.81 33.57 -9.86
C CYS A 156 -27.36 34.59 -8.83
N PRO A 157 -28.01 35.68 -9.27
CA PRO A 157 -28.61 36.64 -8.36
C PRO A 157 -29.52 35.93 -7.36
N LYS A 158 -29.48 36.35 -6.09
CA LYS A 158 -30.41 35.85 -5.06
C LYS A 158 -31.83 35.87 -5.62
N ARG A 159 -32.55 34.75 -5.49
CA ARG A 159 -33.96 34.63 -5.86
C ARG A 159 -34.73 35.75 -5.13
N ASN A 160 -35.24 36.74 -5.86
CA ASN A 160 -36.17 37.69 -5.28
C ASN A 160 -37.48 36.94 -5.05
N ASN A 161 -37.87 36.78 -3.79
CA ASN A 161 -39.20 36.32 -3.44
C ASN A 161 -40.17 37.42 -3.87
N THR A 162 -40.77 37.29 -5.04
CA THR A 162 -41.96 38.08 -5.35
C THR A 162 -43.07 37.52 -4.47
N GLU A 163 -43.37 38.23 -3.38
CA GLU A 163 -44.59 38.01 -2.61
C GLU A 163 -45.77 38.21 -3.55
N VAL A 164 -46.36 37.12 -4.03
CA VAL A 164 -47.64 37.16 -4.74
C VAL A 164 -48.70 37.37 -3.67
N SER A 165 -49.07 38.62 -3.44
CA SER A 165 -50.28 38.99 -2.72
C SER A 165 -51.48 38.57 -3.57
N GLU A 166 -52.12 37.45 -3.22
CA GLU A 166 -53.46 37.08 -3.70
C GLU A 166 -54.48 38.17 -3.31
N PRO A 167 -55.26 38.72 -4.25
CA PRO A 167 -56.46 39.45 -3.91
C PRO A 167 -57.64 38.47 -3.78
N TYR A 168 -58.33 38.54 -2.65
CA TYR A 168 -59.61 37.88 -2.41
C TYR A 168 -60.64 38.29 -3.48
N LEU A 169 -61.16 37.31 -4.22
CA LEU A 169 -62.59 37.09 -4.52
C LEU A 169 -62.80 35.79 -5.31
#